data_AF-A0A1F3J440-F1
#
_entry.id   AF-A0A1F3J440-F1
#
_cell.length_a   1.000
_cell.length_b   1.000
_cell.length_c   1.000
_cell.angle_alpha   90.00
_cell.angle_beta   90.00
_cell.angle_gamma   90.00
#
_symmetry.space_group_name_H-M   'P 1'
#
loop_
_entity.id
_entity.type
_entity.pdbx_description
1 polymer ?
#
loop_
_entity_poly.entity_id
_entity_poly.type
_entity_poly.pdbx_seq_one_letter_code
_entity_poly.pdbx_strand_id
1 'polypeptide(L)'
;MKKILFILFLTVAFNSKAQINLVVDPSMEEYDSVLLPSIPPNFCDSFERIPKFWRSPHSGSPDYIVGDSNPCYFSWWPYSCCLPSNYRGIQWPKSGYAYYFFASFAYYIGYDTTRQDESIIGDLTQPLEPGRTYCLSFYLNQSEYFDLLLDQIGVFFSKTNYYTPWPTIDSIPQLVIHFGEFFRDTSCWVLFNGKFTASGGEKYITFGTFESQKPYSFGNLYPPEYDCSYPPCWRYASGLFIDMASLYDCTGFYYEAEAGENRSLCKGEETTLGWDENTARTFNWNVVSGDSASLDNDSIPRPTVIPQKTTVYALYVVDEYVQEHFDTVTVEVIDCENPVFVPNIFSPNNDGQNDVLYVRSSYVQELTAFRIFNRWGEEVFSCRTSTPLSVTSFECGWDGTCRGEPAPQAVYTYYVEAVLLNGETVVKRGNVTLVR
;
A
#
# COMPACT_ATOMS: atom_id res chain seq x y z
N MET A 1 -57.20 17.74 42.20
CA MET A 1 -55.91 17.08 42.51
C MET A 1 -55.30 16.58 41.20
N LYS A 2 -54.41 17.35 40.57
CA LYS A 2 -53.69 16.96 39.35
C LYS A 2 -52.49 16.10 39.77
N LYS A 3 -52.45 14.83 39.35
CA LYS A 3 -51.29 13.95 39.58
C LYS A 3 -50.18 14.36 38.61
N ILE A 4 -49.08 14.87 39.17
CA ILE A 4 -47.84 15.16 38.44
C ILE A 4 -47.10 13.83 38.31
N LEU A 5 -46.89 13.39 37.07
CA LEU A 5 -46.11 12.19 36.75
C LEU A 5 -44.63 12.58 36.74
N PHE A 6 -43.87 12.19 37.76
CA PHE A 6 -42.42 12.31 37.78
C PHE A 6 -41.84 11.23 36.86
N ILE A 7 -41.35 11.63 35.69
CA ILE A 7 -40.56 10.76 34.81
C ILE A 7 -39.11 10.83 35.32
N LEU A 8 -38.67 9.74 35.96
CA LEU A 8 -37.31 9.56 36.40
C LEU A 8 -36.44 9.28 35.15
N PHE A 9 -35.64 10.26 34.73
CA PHE A 9 -34.61 10.03 33.71
C PHE A 9 -33.52 9.14 34.32
N LEU A 10 -33.54 7.86 34.00
CA LEU A 10 -32.42 6.95 34.26
C LEU A 10 -31.32 7.30 33.25
N THR A 11 -30.35 8.12 33.66
CA THR A 11 -29.10 8.28 32.91
C THR A 11 -28.34 6.96 32.97
N VAL A 12 -28.46 6.15 31.92
CA VAL A 12 -27.56 5.01 31.69
C VAL A 12 -26.22 5.62 31.29
N ALA A 13 -25.26 5.60 32.22
CA ALA A 13 -23.87 5.89 31.89
C ALA A 13 -23.36 4.74 31.00
N PHE A 14 -23.31 4.98 29.69
CA PHE A 14 -22.56 4.12 28.78
C PHE A 14 -21.08 4.27 29.13
N ASN A 15 -20.50 3.23 29.74
CA ASN A 15 -19.05 3.10 29.83
C ASN A 15 -18.53 2.89 28.40
N SER A 16 -18.04 3.95 27.78
CA SER A 16 -17.22 3.85 26.58
C SER A 16 -15.93 3.12 26.94
N LYS A 17 -15.87 1.81 26.70
CA LYS A 17 -14.58 1.14 26.63
C LYS A 17 -14.00 1.49 25.26
N ALA A 18 -13.17 2.52 25.20
CA ALA A 18 -12.26 2.72 24.09
C ALA A 18 -11.55 1.39 23.80
N GLN A 19 -11.32 1.08 22.52
CA GLN A 19 -10.60 -0.13 22.16
C GLN A 19 -9.19 -0.05 22.74
N ILE A 20 -8.90 -0.94 23.68
CA ILE A 20 -7.62 -0.94 24.40
C ILE A 20 -6.64 -1.74 23.54
N ASN A 21 -5.58 -1.09 23.07
CA ASN A 21 -4.46 -1.80 22.47
C ASN A 21 -3.86 -2.73 23.55
N LEU A 22 -3.84 -4.02 23.25
CA LEU A 22 -3.39 -5.06 24.15
C LEU A 22 -1.87 -5.23 24.13
N VAL A 23 -1.15 -4.61 23.20
CA VAL A 23 0.32 -4.56 23.22
C VAL A 23 0.78 -3.57 24.31
N VAL A 24 1.69 -3.97 25.20
CA VAL A 24 2.12 -3.15 26.36
C VAL A 24 2.89 -1.89 25.95
N ASP A 25 3.74 -1.99 24.92
CA ASP A 25 4.49 -0.86 24.33
C ASP A 25 4.29 -0.85 22.81
N PRO A 26 3.14 -0.32 22.34
CA PRO A 26 2.79 -0.32 20.93
C PRO A 26 3.79 0.42 20.05
N SER A 27 4.30 1.56 20.54
CA SER A 27 5.22 2.43 19.81
C SER A 27 6.67 1.98 19.89
N MET A 28 6.99 0.94 20.67
CA MET A 28 8.35 0.40 20.76
C MET A 28 9.40 1.38 21.32
N GLU A 29 8.98 2.29 22.21
CA GLU A 29 9.83 3.40 22.69
C GLU A 29 10.38 3.20 24.11
N GLU A 30 9.92 2.17 24.82
CA GLU A 30 10.18 2.01 26.25
C GLU A 30 11.44 1.17 26.53
N TYR A 31 12.45 1.81 27.13
CA TYR A 31 13.69 1.18 27.56
C TYR A 31 14.07 1.61 28.99
N ASP A 32 14.92 0.81 29.65
CA ASP A 32 15.42 1.06 31.00
C ASP A 32 16.44 2.21 31.00
N SER A 33 16.43 3.04 32.05
CA SER A 33 17.42 4.09 32.24
C SER A 33 18.81 3.53 32.64
N VAL A 34 18.88 2.26 33.03
CA VAL A 34 20.14 1.55 33.28
C VAL A 34 20.79 1.14 31.96
N LEU A 35 21.94 1.73 31.67
CA LEU A 35 22.76 1.38 30.51
C LEU A 35 23.52 0.07 30.73
N LEU A 36 23.76 -0.70 29.65
CA LEU A 36 24.61 -1.88 29.72
C LEU A 36 26.04 -1.50 30.18
N PRO A 37 26.67 -2.29 31.08
CA PRO A 37 28.02 -2.00 31.56
C PRO A 37 29.05 -2.15 30.43
N SER A 38 29.61 -1.01 30.00
CA SER A 38 30.82 -0.87 29.17
C SER A 38 30.86 -1.74 27.91
N ILE A 39 30.14 -1.30 26.88
CA ILE A 39 30.47 -1.66 25.49
C ILE A 39 31.74 -0.87 25.11
N PRO A 40 32.67 -1.40 24.31
CA PRO A 40 33.85 -0.66 23.87
C PRO A 40 33.44 0.70 23.26
N PRO A 41 34.22 1.79 23.47
CA PRO A 41 33.85 3.17 23.10
C PRO A 41 33.72 3.47 21.59
N ASN A 42 33.51 2.45 20.75
CA ASN A 42 33.40 2.52 19.30
C ASN A 42 32.22 1.68 18.72
N PHE A 43 31.31 1.17 19.56
CA PHE A 43 30.09 0.48 19.13
C PHE A 43 28.88 1.40 19.34
N CYS A 44 27.84 1.29 18.51
CA CYS A 44 26.69 2.19 18.54
C CYS A 44 26.02 2.24 19.94
N ASP A 45 25.71 3.45 20.42
CA ASP A 45 24.97 3.71 21.68
C ASP A 45 23.58 3.01 21.71
N SER A 46 23.04 2.62 20.56
CA SER A 46 21.80 1.85 20.45
C SER A 46 21.85 0.50 21.19
N PHE A 47 23.04 -0.06 21.41
CA PHE A 47 23.20 -1.28 22.21
C PHE A 47 23.24 -1.01 23.72
N GLU A 48 23.38 0.23 24.17
CA GLU A 48 23.45 0.53 25.61
C GLU A 48 22.07 0.54 26.27
N ARG A 49 21.00 0.75 25.50
CA ARG A 49 19.63 0.82 26.01
C ARG A 49 19.00 -0.55 26.04
N ILE A 50 18.53 -0.95 27.23
CA ILE A 50 17.86 -2.22 27.44
C ILE A 50 16.37 -2.01 27.23
N PRO A 51 15.75 -2.57 26.19
CA PRO A 51 14.32 -2.40 26.01
C PRO A 51 13.52 -3.10 27.10
N LYS A 52 12.43 -2.47 27.57
CA LYS A 52 11.66 -2.97 28.73
C LYS A 52 10.72 -4.11 28.38
N PHE A 53 10.00 -3.99 27.26
CA PHE A 53 8.84 -4.84 26.97
C PHE A 53 9.05 -5.77 25.78
N TRP A 54 10.04 -5.48 24.94
CA TRP A 54 10.41 -6.30 23.79
C TRP A 54 11.81 -6.87 23.98
N ARG A 55 12.02 -8.11 23.53
CA ARG A 55 13.26 -8.86 23.75
C ARG A 55 13.42 -9.98 22.72
N SER A 56 14.59 -10.60 22.69
CA SER A 56 14.80 -11.82 21.90
C SER A 56 14.17 -13.04 22.60
N PRO A 57 13.35 -13.86 21.92
CA PRO A 57 12.86 -15.14 22.43
C PRO A 57 13.88 -16.27 22.29
N HIS A 58 15.10 -15.98 21.83
CA HIS A 58 16.12 -17.01 21.63
C HIS A 58 17.55 -16.47 21.61
N SER A 59 18.53 -17.26 21.16
CA SER A 59 19.94 -16.85 21.07
C SER A 59 20.26 -15.86 19.96
N GLY A 60 19.35 -15.63 19.00
CA GLY A 60 19.45 -14.54 18.03
C GLY A 60 19.46 -13.15 18.66
N SER A 61 20.00 -12.16 17.95
CA SER A 61 20.29 -10.81 18.42
C SER A 61 19.51 -9.74 17.67
N PRO A 62 18.15 -9.71 17.75
CA PRO A 62 17.41 -8.59 17.18
C PRO A 62 17.93 -7.28 17.76
N ASP A 63 18.00 -6.28 16.92
CA ASP A 63 18.62 -5.00 17.25
C ASP A 63 17.54 -3.99 17.64
N TYR A 64 17.69 -3.38 18.80
CA TYR A 64 16.91 -2.21 19.19
C TYR A 64 17.61 -0.95 18.71
N ILE A 65 16.91 -0.13 17.91
CA ILE A 65 17.48 1.05 17.27
C ILE A 65 16.76 2.27 17.84
N VAL A 66 17.53 3.24 18.36
CA VAL A 66 17.02 4.41 19.09
C VAL A 66 17.80 5.66 18.67
N GLY A 67 17.08 6.77 18.48
CA GLY A 67 17.58 7.99 17.85
C GLY A 67 18.06 9.11 18.77
N ASP A 68 18.26 8.82 20.06
CA ASP A 68 18.54 9.85 21.07
C ASP A 68 20.05 10.02 21.40
N SER A 69 20.93 9.27 20.74
CA SER A 69 22.39 9.40 20.89
C SER A 69 22.93 10.61 20.13
N ASN A 70 22.86 11.78 20.74
CA ASN A 70 23.68 12.94 20.37
C ASN A 70 24.87 13.02 21.34
N PRO A 71 26.14 13.04 20.88
CA PRO A 71 26.59 13.12 19.49
C PRO A 71 26.71 11.76 18.78
N CYS A 72 26.45 11.79 17.47
CA CYS A 72 26.72 10.69 16.55
C CYS A 72 28.17 10.25 16.62
N TYR A 73 28.42 9.07 17.20
CA TYR A 73 29.74 8.46 17.13
C TYR A 73 29.94 7.85 15.75
N PHE A 74 30.88 8.42 15.00
CA PHE A 74 31.47 7.74 13.84
C PHE A 74 32.39 6.64 14.38
N SER A 75 31.95 5.38 14.29
CA SER A 75 32.88 4.27 14.51
C SER A 75 33.94 4.25 13.40
N TRP A 76 35.06 3.57 13.62
CA TRP A 76 36.18 3.44 12.66
C TRP A 76 35.84 2.60 11.39
N TRP A 77 34.55 2.40 11.12
CA TRP A 77 34.00 1.61 10.02
C TRP A 77 32.76 2.34 9.46
N PRO A 78 32.39 2.16 8.17
CA PRO A 78 31.65 3.16 7.40
C PRO A 78 30.15 3.34 7.76
N TYR A 79 29.71 2.89 8.93
CA TYR A 79 28.30 2.95 9.35
C TYR A 79 28.08 4.02 10.42
N SER A 80 27.14 4.92 10.13
CA SER A 80 26.56 5.85 11.09
C SER A 80 25.69 5.07 12.08
N CYS A 81 25.67 5.49 13.34
CA CYS A 81 24.82 4.93 14.41
C CYS A 81 23.68 5.89 14.77
N CYS A 82 23.22 6.69 13.81
CA CYS A 82 22.32 7.81 14.03
C CYS A 82 21.13 7.76 13.09
N LEU A 83 19.93 7.91 13.63
CA LEU A 83 18.76 7.94 12.77
C LEU A 83 18.82 9.10 11.75
N PRO A 84 18.52 8.83 10.47
CA PRO A 84 17.98 7.58 9.96
C PRO A 84 19.04 6.53 9.60
N SER A 85 20.31 6.90 9.41
CA SER A 85 21.39 6.00 8.98
C SER A 85 22.00 5.21 10.13
N ASN A 86 21.64 3.93 10.21
CA ASN A 86 22.16 2.95 11.16
C ASN A 86 22.96 1.84 10.43
N TYR A 87 23.55 0.88 11.16
CA TYR A 87 24.36 -0.21 10.62
C TYR A 87 23.56 -1.31 9.89
N ARG A 88 22.22 -1.23 9.94
CA ARG A 88 21.28 -2.09 9.20
C ARG A 88 20.59 -1.36 8.06
N GLY A 89 20.90 -0.09 7.78
CA GLY A 89 20.29 0.66 6.68
C GLY A 89 19.88 2.08 7.08
N ILE A 90 19.01 2.69 6.27
CA ILE A 90 18.52 4.05 6.42
C ILE A 90 17.02 3.99 6.71
N GLN A 91 16.65 4.22 7.97
CA GLN A 91 15.27 4.19 8.41
C GLN A 91 14.99 5.22 9.51
N TRP A 92 14.01 6.09 9.28
CA TRP A 92 13.39 6.88 10.35
C TRP A 92 12.33 6.05 11.10
N PRO A 93 12.16 6.20 12.42
CA PRO A 93 11.05 5.57 13.15
C PRO A 93 9.70 5.92 12.53
N LYS A 94 8.73 5.00 12.58
CA LYS A 94 7.36 5.26 12.13
C LYS A 94 6.65 6.21 13.09
N SER A 95 6.95 6.09 14.38
CA SER A 95 6.54 6.98 15.46
C SER A 95 7.73 7.23 16.39
N GLY A 96 7.65 8.27 17.21
CA GLY A 96 8.62 8.51 18.27
C GLY A 96 10.08 8.57 17.78
N TYR A 97 10.93 7.75 18.38
CA TYR A 97 12.39 7.82 18.23
C TYR A 97 13.08 6.45 18.27
N ALA A 98 12.34 5.34 18.29
CA ALA A 98 12.90 3.98 18.31
C ALA A 98 12.10 2.97 17.48
N TYR A 99 12.73 1.84 17.15
CA TYR A 99 12.12 0.69 16.47
C TYR A 99 13.03 -0.54 16.61
N TYR A 100 12.58 -1.69 16.13
CA TYR A 100 13.38 -2.93 16.13
C TYR A 100 13.77 -3.35 14.72
N PHE A 101 14.89 -4.08 14.66
CA PHE A 101 15.35 -4.79 13.49
C PHE A 101 15.53 -6.27 13.82
N PHE A 102 15.19 -7.15 12.87
CA PHE A 102 15.51 -8.56 12.95
C PHE A 102 15.81 -9.12 11.54
N ALA A 103 16.74 -10.08 11.47
CA ALA A 103 17.13 -10.76 10.24
C ALA A 103 16.73 -12.24 10.17
N SER A 104 16.64 -12.79 8.96
CA SER A 104 16.59 -14.24 8.71
C SER A 104 17.63 -14.62 7.66
N PHE A 105 18.53 -15.53 8.03
CA PHE A 105 19.73 -15.82 7.24
C PHE A 105 19.53 -17.03 6.31
N ALA A 106 19.95 -16.88 5.05
CA ALA A 106 19.77 -17.92 4.04
C ALA A 106 20.89 -18.98 4.01
N TYR A 107 22.06 -18.72 4.65
CA TYR A 107 23.25 -19.58 4.52
C TYR A 107 23.85 -20.10 5.83
N TYR A 108 24.55 -21.23 5.69
CA TYR A 108 25.18 -22.10 6.69
C TYR A 108 26.70 -21.89 6.64
N ILE A 109 27.32 -21.27 7.65
CA ILE A 109 28.76 -21.04 7.63
C ILE A 109 29.45 -22.31 8.17
N GLY A 110 30.47 -22.86 7.50
CA GLY A 110 31.13 -24.13 7.85
C GLY A 110 31.80 -24.24 9.24
N TYR A 111 31.65 -23.24 10.11
CA TYR A 111 32.02 -23.29 11.53
C TYR A 111 30.84 -22.99 12.48
N ASP A 112 29.68 -22.59 11.96
CA ASP A 112 28.42 -22.39 12.68
C ASP A 112 27.27 -23.06 11.90
N THR A 113 26.85 -24.22 12.41
CA THR A 113 25.90 -25.13 11.79
C THR A 113 24.43 -24.70 11.94
N THR A 114 24.14 -23.45 12.27
CA THR A 114 22.78 -23.01 12.59
C THR A 114 22.32 -21.90 11.63
N ARG A 115 21.16 -22.10 10.97
CA ARG A 115 20.43 -20.99 10.34
C ARG A 115 20.05 -20.06 11.47
N GLN A 116 20.61 -18.86 11.48
CA GLN A 116 20.29 -17.87 12.49
C GLN A 116 19.04 -17.13 12.04
N ASP A 117 17.99 -17.18 12.85
CA ASP A 117 16.82 -16.32 12.71
C ASP A 117 16.79 -15.38 13.92
N GLU A 118 16.38 -14.15 13.68
CA GLU A 118 16.11 -13.17 14.71
C GLU A 118 14.60 -12.97 14.81
N SER A 119 14.13 -12.77 16.04
CA SER A 119 12.71 -12.60 16.35
C SER A 119 12.60 -11.69 17.56
N ILE A 120 11.49 -10.99 17.69
CA ILE A 120 11.17 -10.19 18.87
C ILE A 120 9.92 -10.72 19.54
N ILE A 121 9.93 -10.79 20.87
CA ILE A 121 8.77 -11.15 21.69
C ILE A 121 8.40 -9.98 22.59
N GLY A 122 7.11 -9.64 22.62
CA GLY A 122 6.51 -8.59 23.42
C GLY A 122 5.43 -9.11 24.36
N ASP A 123 5.13 -8.31 25.38
CA ASP A 123 4.10 -8.63 26.38
C ASP A 123 2.73 -8.04 25.99
N LEU A 124 1.66 -8.77 26.32
CA LEU A 124 0.29 -8.29 26.24
C LEU A 124 -0.19 -7.78 27.61
N THR A 125 -1.00 -6.72 27.63
CA THR A 125 -1.53 -6.08 28.85
C THR A 125 -2.39 -7.04 29.67
N GLN A 126 -3.01 -8.02 29.02
CA GLN A 126 -3.79 -9.08 29.62
C GLN A 126 -3.77 -10.35 28.75
N PRO A 127 -4.03 -11.55 29.33
CA PRO A 127 -4.22 -12.74 28.54
C PRO A 127 -5.42 -12.63 27.60
N LEU A 128 -5.30 -13.19 26.39
CA LEU A 128 -6.37 -13.23 25.41
C LEU A 128 -7.51 -14.16 25.86
N GLU A 129 -8.74 -13.82 25.47
CA GLU A 129 -9.94 -14.61 25.79
C GLU A 129 -10.16 -15.72 24.75
N PRO A 130 -10.50 -16.95 25.18
CA PRO A 130 -10.75 -18.06 24.26
C PRO A 130 -11.93 -17.77 23.34
N GLY A 131 -11.78 -18.07 22.04
CA GLY A 131 -12.84 -17.94 21.04
C GLY A 131 -13.09 -16.51 20.55
N ARG A 132 -12.36 -15.51 21.07
CA ARG A 132 -12.36 -14.15 20.51
C ARG A 132 -11.48 -14.06 19.27
N THR A 133 -11.89 -13.24 18.31
CA THR A 133 -11.06 -12.85 17.17
C THR A 133 -10.35 -11.54 17.50
N TYR A 134 -9.03 -11.57 17.36
CA TYR A 134 -8.18 -10.40 17.56
C TYR A 134 -7.62 -9.91 16.23
N CYS A 135 -7.59 -8.60 16.07
CA CYS A 135 -7.05 -7.92 14.91
C CYS A 135 -5.71 -7.32 15.29
N LEU A 136 -4.69 -7.68 14.52
CA LEU A 136 -3.32 -7.26 14.65
C LEU A 136 -3.00 -6.28 13.52
N SER A 137 -2.30 -5.20 13.83
CA SER A 137 -1.63 -4.37 12.82
C SER A 137 -0.24 -3.95 13.29
N PHE A 138 0.68 -3.77 12.34
CA PHE A 138 2.05 -3.34 12.60
C PHE A 138 2.70 -2.82 11.32
N TYR A 139 3.76 -2.03 11.43
CA TYR A 139 4.48 -1.51 10.28
C TYR A 139 5.80 -2.26 10.09
N LEU A 140 6.12 -2.59 8.84
CA LEU A 140 7.43 -3.10 8.45
C LEU A 140 8.08 -2.21 7.39
N ASN A 141 9.41 -2.22 7.36
CA ASN A 141 10.18 -1.77 6.19
C ASN A 141 11.32 -2.74 5.89
N GLN A 142 11.64 -2.95 4.62
CA GLN A 142 12.75 -3.80 4.23
C GLN A 142 14.06 -3.05 4.39
N SER A 143 15.04 -3.68 5.02
CA SER A 143 16.40 -3.15 5.09
C SER A 143 17.08 -3.27 3.73
N GLU A 144 17.67 -2.17 3.26
CA GLU A 144 18.46 -2.10 2.03
C GLU A 144 19.90 -2.60 2.20
N TYR A 145 20.30 -2.91 3.44
CA TYR A 145 21.63 -3.42 3.77
C TYR A 145 21.83 -4.86 3.28
N PHE A 146 20.75 -5.66 3.31
CA PHE A 146 20.78 -7.08 2.99
C PHE A 146 20.37 -7.36 1.54
N ASP A 147 20.86 -8.47 1.00
CA ASP A 147 20.74 -8.80 -0.41
C ASP A 147 19.48 -9.63 -0.74
N LEU A 148 18.83 -10.20 0.27
CA LEU A 148 17.65 -11.05 0.10
C LEU A 148 16.38 -10.43 0.68
N LEU A 149 15.26 -10.94 0.17
CA LEU A 149 13.91 -10.56 0.56
C LEU A 149 13.19 -11.81 1.05
N LEU A 150 12.54 -11.73 2.20
CA LEU A 150 11.56 -12.73 2.60
C LEU A 150 10.25 -12.52 1.84
N ASP A 151 9.52 -13.61 1.61
CA ASP A 151 8.13 -13.56 1.11
C ASP A 151 7.10 -13.60 2.24
N GLN A 152 7.52 -13.86 3.48
CA GLN A 152 6.61 -13.96 4.61
C GLN A 152 7.29 -13.75 5.97
N ILE A 153 6.48 -13.44 6.98
CA ILE A 153 6.84 -13.59 8.40
C ILE A 153 5.73 -14.31 9.16
N GLY A 154 6.07 -14.89 10.31
CA GLY A 154 5.11 -15.43 11.26
C GLY A 154 4.83 -14.47 12.42
N VAL A 155 3.62 -14.58 12.98
CA VAL A 155 3.28 -14.01 14.29
C VAL A 155 2.73 -15.11 15.19
N PHE A 156 3.38 -15.31 16.32
CA PHE A 156 3.06 -16.35 17.28
C PHE A 156 2.58 -15.78 18.61
N PHE A 157 1.43 -16.25 19.07
CA PHE A 157 0.83 -15.89 20.34
C PHE A 157 1.01 -17.03 21.33
N SER A 158 1.61 -16.75 22.48
CA SER A 158 1.98 -17.79 23.46
C SER A 158 1.52 -17.44 24.86
N LYS A 159 1.30 -18.46 25.69
CA LYS A 159 0.83 -18.32 27.09
C LYS A 159 1.97 -18.00 28.07
N THR A 160 3.19 -18.37 27.69
CA THR A 160 4.39 -18.28 28.51
C THR A 160 5.44 -17.49 27.76
N ASN A 161 6.27 -16.75 28.49
CA ASN A 161 7.46 -16.13 27.92
C ASN A 161 8.37 -17.25 27.39
N TYR A 162 8.48 -17.37 26.07
CA TYR A 162 9.22 -18.44 25.42
C TYR A 162 10.67 -18.02 25.22
N TYR A 163 11.62 -18.80 25.77
CA TYR A 163 13.05 -18.65 25.50
C TYR A 163 13.65 -19.99 25.07
N THR A 164 14.40 -19.99 23.96
CA THR A 164 15.15 -21.17 23.48
C THR A 164 16.62 -20.82 23.19
N PRO A 165 17.58 -21.70 23.53
CA PRO A 165 19.00 -21.45 23.20
C PRO A 165 19.30 -21.62 21.70
N TRP A 166 18.37 -22.17 20.93
CA TRP A 166 18.50 -22.36 19.48
C TRP A 166 18.10 -21.10 18.73
N PRO A 167 18.77 -20.73 17.63
CA PRO A 167 18.51 -19.46 16.94
C PRO A 167 17.27 -19.54 16.02
N THR A 168 16.27 -20.33 16.41
CA THR A 168 15.03 -20.56 15.67
C THR A 168 13.90 -20.90 16.66
N ILE A 169 12.66 -20.60 16.28
CA ILE A 169 11.47 -20.94 17.09
C ILE A 169 10.79 -22.17 16.48
N ASP A 170 10.78 -23.27 17.24
CA ASP A 170 10.07 -24.50 16.88
C ASP A 170 8.61 -24.42 17.34
N SER A 171 7.84 -23.57 16.68
CA SER A 171 6.41 -23.39 16.91
C SER A 171 5.70 -23.06 15.60
N ILE A 172 4.39 -23.30 15.58
CA ILE A 172 3.54 -22.97 14.42
C ILE A 172 2.88 -21.61 14.72
N PRO A 173 3.23 -20.54 13.98
CA PRO A 173 2.62 -19.23 14.18
C PRO A 173 1.13 -19.27 13.82
N GLN A 174 0.29 -18.59 14.60
CA GLN A 174 -1.16 -18.50 14.33
C GLN A 174 -1.47 -17.58 13.14
N LEU A 175 -0.55 -16.66 12.82
CA LEU A 175 -0.62 -15.80 11.64
C LEU A 175 0.63 -15.96 10.81
N VAL A 176 0.47 -16.13 9.52
CA VAL A 176 1.55 -16.01 8.53
C VAL A 176 1.17 -14.89 7.59
N ILE A 177 1.98 -13.84 7.55
CA ILE A 177 1.79 -12.70 6.67
C ILE A 177 2.62 -12.91 5.43
N HIS A 178 1.96 -13.14 4.29
CA HIS A 178 2.60 -13.29 3.00
C HIS A 178 2.68 -11.93 2.28
N PHE A 179 3.84 -11.63 1.71
CA PHE A 179 4.14 -10.37 1.04
C PHE A 179 3.88 -10.40 -0.48
N GLY A 180 3.40 -11.51 -1.04
CA GLY A 180 3.17 -11.65 -2.49
C GLY A 180 4.49 -11.77 -3.27
N GLU A 181 4.74 -10.86 -4.21
CA GLU A 181 5.97 -10.81 -5.04
C GLU A 181 7.21 -10.27 -4.30
N PHE A 182 7.34 -10.61 -3.02
CA PHE A 182 8.34 -10.07 -2.08
C PHE A 182 8.16 -8.57 -1.78
N PHE A 183 8.16 -8.23 -0.49
CA PHE A 183 8.10 -6.84 -0.04
C PHE A 183 9.46 -6.16 -0.26
N ARG A 184 9.50 -5.10 -1.08
CA ARG A 184 10.73 -4.43 -1.55
C ARG A 184 10.85 -2.96 -1.17
N ASP A 185 9.83 -2.39 -0.53
CA ASP A 185 9.93 -0.99 -0.14
C ASP A 185 11.04 -0.87 0.91
N THR A 186 12.01 -0.01 0.64
CA THR A 186 13.10 0.32 1.55
C THR A 186 13.05 1.78 1.99
N SER A 187 12.07 2.55 1.47
CA SER A 187 11.94 3.99 1.71
C SER A 187 10.76 4.32 2.64
N CYS A 188 9.73 3.48 2.66
CA CYS A 188 8.49 3.73 3.39
C CYS A 188 8.09 2.55 4.26
N TRP A 189 7.60 2.87 5.45
CA TRP A 189 6.89 1.92 6.30
C TRP A 189 5.59 1.44 5.63
N VAL A 190 5.39 0.13 5.58
CA VAL A 190 4.18 -0.51 5.07
C VAL A 190 3.38 -1.12 6.21
N LEU A 191 2.09 -0.81 6.25
CA LEU A 191 1.14 -1.34 7.23
C LEU A 191 0.76 -2.77 6.86
N PHE A 192 1.04 -3.70 7.75
CA PHE A 192 0.56 -5.07 7.70
C PHE A 192 -0.52 -5.30 8.74
N ASN A 193 -1.46 -6.17 8.43
CA ASN A 193 -2.53 -6.55 9.34
C ASN A 193 -2.88 -8.03 9.21
N GLY A 194 -3.52 -8.57 10.25
CA GLY A 194 -3.96 -9.95 10.28
C GLY A 194 -5.00 -10.17 11.39
N LYS A 195 -5.74 -11.28 11.29
CA LYS A 195 -6.73 -11.64 12.30
C LYS A 195 -6.63 -13.10 12.67
N PHE A 196 -6.71 -13.41 13.95
CA PHE A 196 -6.74 -14.79 14.42
C PHE A 196 -7.73 -14.96 15.56
N THR A 197 -8.24 -16.18 15.70
CA THR A 197 -9.08 -16.55 16.84
C THR A 197 -8.22 -17.13 17.95
N ALA A 198 -8.26 -16.52 19.13
CA ALA A 198 -7.44 -16.94 20.25
C ALA A 198 -7.94 -18.26 20.86
N SER A 199 -6.99 -19.10 21.27
CA SER A 199 -7.28 -20.32 22.05
C SER A 199 -7.47 -20.02 23.54
N GLY A 200 -7.08 -18.81 23.98
CA GLY A 200 -7.25 -18.31 25.33
C GLY A 200 -6.01 -18.51 26.20
N GLY A 201 -5.66 -17.46 26.95
CA GLY A 201 -4.54 -17.43 27.88
C GLY A 201 -3.20 -17.01 27.26
N GLU A 202 -3.15 -16.71 25.97
CA GLU A 202 -1.99 -16.13 25.31
C GLU A 202 -1.70 -14.75 25.92
N LYS A 203 -0.46 -14.52 26.37
CA LYS A 203 -0.02 -13.29 27.05
C LYS A 203 1.20 -12.64 26.38
N TYR A 204 1.71 -13.27 25.32
CA TYR A 204 2.90 -12.82 24.61
C TYR A 204 2.67 -12.89 23.10
N ILE A 205 3.28 -11.98 22.36
CA ILE A 205 3.25 -11.90 20.90
C ILE A 205 4.69 -11.94 20.37
N THR A 206 4.98 -12.78 19.38
CA THR A 206 6.32 -12.93 18.79
C THR A 206 6.26 -12.68 17.29
N PHE A 207 7.15 -11.82 16.78
CA PHE A 207 7.32 -11.54 15.35
C PHE A 207 8.66 -12.10 14.90
N GLY A 208 8.69 -12.71 13.72
CA GLY A 208 9.91 -13.22 13.12
C GLY A 208 9.63 -14.38 12.17
N THR A 209 10.60 -15.28 12.04
CA THR A 209 10.48 -16.48 11.22
C THR A 209 10.59 -17.74 12.09
N PHE A 210 9.95 -18.81 11.64
CA PHE A 210 9.72 -20.02 12.45
C PHE A 210 10.25 -21.26 11.72
N GLU A 211 10.68 -22.28 12.47
CA GLU A 211 11.19 -23.53 11.90
C GLU A 211 10.12 -24.23 11.03
N SER A 212 8.86 -24.11 11.41
CA SER A 212 7.70 -24.64 10.67
C SER A 212 7.52 -24.02 9.27
N GLN A 213 8.17 -22.89 9.01
CA GLN A 213 8.11 -22.16 7.74
C GLN A 213 9.33 -22.45 6.83
N LYS A 214 10.29 -23.28 7.27
CA LYS A 214 11.48 -23.59 6.48
C LYS A 214 11.23 -24.69 5.42
N PRO A 215 11.97 -24.66 4.29
CA PRO A 215 12.89 -23.59 3.87
C PRO A 215 12.11 -22.33 3.46
N TYR A 216 12.63 -21.16 3.81
CA TYR A 216 12.05 -19.89 3.39
C TYR A 216 12.25 -19.68 1.89
N SER A 217 11.30 -19.00 1.26
CA SER A 217 11.45 -18.49 -0.09
C SER A 217 12.16 -17.14 -0.02
N PHE A 218 13.20 -16.97 -0.82
CA PHE A 218 13.97 -15.73 -0.89
C PHE A 218 13.92 -15.13 -2.29
N GLY A 219 13.64 -13.83 -2.34
CA GLY A 219 13.86 -12.99 -3.50
C GLY A 219 15.24 -12.33 -3.41
N ASN A 220 15.78 -11.89 -4.54
CA ASN A 220 16.99 -11.06 -4.53
C ASN A 220 16.59 -9.58 -4.59
N LEU A 221 17.12 -8.77 -3.68
CA LEU A 221 16.98 -7.31 -3.70
C LEU A 221 17.94 -6.68 -4.72
N TYR A 222 19.17 -7.21 -4.80
CA TYR A 222 20.19 -6.83 -5.77
C TYR A 222 20.49 -8.00 -6.72
N PRO A 223 20.97 -7.77 -7.96
CA PRO A 223 21.41 -8.87 -8.82
C PRO A 223 22.46 -9.74 -8.09
N PRO A 224 22.50 -11.05 -8.34
CA PRO A 224 23.44 -11.97 -7.69
C PRO A 224 24.86 -11.74 -8.23
N GLU A 225 25.45 -10.59 -7.89
CA GLU A 225 26.83 -10.25 -8.18
C GLU A 225 27.77 -10.75 -7.07
N TYR A 226 27.22 -11.15 -5.91
CA TYR A 226 27.98 -11.57 -4.75
C TYR A 226 28.24 -13.07 -4.72
N ASP A 227 29.50 -13.43 -4.94
CA ASP A 227 30.05 -14.76 -4.67
C ASP A 227 30.37 -14.88 -3.16
N CYS A 228 29.61 -15.73 -2.44
CA CYS A 228 29.83 -16.05 -1.02
C CYS A 228 31.11 -16.87 -0.75
N SER A 229 32.03 -16.98 -1.70
CA SER A 229 33.33 -17.66 -1.55
C SER A 229 34.30 -16.97 -0.58
N TYR A 230 34.06 -15.70 -0.18
CA TYR A 230 34.91 -14.96 0.76
C TYR A 230 34.07 -14.18 1.80
N PRO A 231 34.33 -14.34 3.12
CA PRO A 231 33.63 -13.57 4.16
C PRO A 231 33.91 -12.06 4.05
N PRO A 232 32.94 -11.21 4.43
CA PRO A 232 31.81 -11.53 5.29
C PRO A 232 30.46 -11.77 4.55
N CYS A 233 29.86 -12.95 4.72
CA CYS A 233 28.59 -13.36 4.08
C CYS A 233 27.32 -12.82 4.76
N TRP A 234 27.44 -11.90 5.72
CA TRP A 234 26.33 -11.44 6.56
C TRP A 234 25.23 -10.71 5.79
N ARG A 235 25.54 -10.17 4.61
CA ARG A 235 24.56 -9.50 3.74
C ARG A 235 23.62 -10.47 3.03
N TYR A 236 23.98 -11.76 2.96
CA TYR A 236 23.16 -12.81 2.36
C TYR A 236 22.08 -13.33 3.33
N ALA A 237 21.21 -12.41 3.74
CA ALA A 237 20.07 -12.61 4.60
C ALA A 237 18.95 -11.69 4.13
N SER A 238 17.79 -11.72 4.80
CA SER A 238 16.78 -10.67 4.70
C SER A 238 16.69 -9.98 6.06
N GLY A 239 16.55 -8.66 6.05
CA GLY A 239 16.42 -7.85 7.25
C GLY A 239 15.15 -7.00 7.22
N LEU A 240 14.42 -6.96 8.32
CA LEU A 240 13.19 -6.20 8.44
C LEU A 240 13.28 -5.25 9.64
N PHE A 241 12.87 -4.01 9.41
CA PHE A 241 12.51 -3.08 10.48
C PHE A 241 11.05 -3.28 10.85
N ILE A 242 10.73 -3.17 12.14
CA ILE A 242 9.35 -3.23 12.67
C ILE A 242 9.11 -2.11 13.66
N ASP A 243 7.93 -1.50 13.58
CA ASP A 243 7.49 -0.44 14.47
C ASP A 243 5.95 -0.46 14.60
N MET A 244 5.41 0.21 15.62
CA MET A 244 3.99 0.47 15.84
C MET A 244 3.10 -0.78 15.78
N ALA A 245 3.21 -1.68 16.76
CA ALA A 245 2.37 -2.87 16.86
C ALA A 245 1.08 -2.62 17.65
N SER A 246 -0.06 -3.06 17.12
CA SER A 246 -1.35 -2.98 17.79
C SER A 246 -2.12 -4.29 17.74
N LEU A 247 -2.78 -4.64 18.83
CA LEU A 247 -3.62 -5.82 18.94
C LEU A 247 -4.88 -5.47 19.72
N TYR A 248 -6.05 -5.81 19.21
CA TYR A 248 -7.30 -5.56 19.92
C TYR A 248 -8.36 -6.61 19.63
N ASP A 249 -9.31 -6.76 20.54
CA ASP A 249 -10.49 -7.61 20.32
C ASP A 249 -11.35 -6.98 19.22
N CYS A 250 -11.54 -7.71 18.12
CA CYS A 250 -12.41 -7.35 17.00
C CYS A 250 -13.49 -8.43 16.77
N THR A 251 -13.80 -9.20 17.81
CA THR A 251 -14.86 -10.21 17.78
C THR A 251 -16.19 -9.53 17.49
N GLY A 252 -16.72 -9.75 16.29
CA GLY A 252 -18.04 -9.26 15.89
C GLY A 252 -18.08 -7.84 15.35
N PHE A 253 -16.93 -7.16 15.16
CA PHE A 253 -16.89 -5.82 14.61
C PHE A 253 -15.74 -5.66 13.61
N TYR A 254 -16.10 -5.48 12.35
CA TYR A 254 -15.23 -4.89 11.36
C TYR A 254 -16.14 -4.08 10.44
N TYR A 255 -16.19 -2.78 10.70
CA TYR A 255 -16.79 -1.85 9.76
C TYR A 255 -15.63 -1.34 8.90
N GLU A 256 -15.63 -1.65 7.61
CA GLU A 256 -14.78 -0.95 6.65
C GLU A 256 -15.57 0.23 6.10
N ALA A 257 -14.93 1.40 6.01
CA ALA A 257 -15.49 2.47 5.21
C ALA A 257 -15.55 1.98 3.75
N GLU A 258 -16.70 2.11 3.11
CA GLU A 258 -16.88 1.73 1.71
C GLU A 258 -17.28 2.98 0.92
N ALA A 259 -16.29 3.67 0.36
CA ALA A 259 -16.49 4.82 -0.52
C ALA A 259 -17.12 4.42 -1.86
N GLY A 260 -16.91 3.15 -2.24
CA GLY A 260 -17.50 2.48 -3.39
C GLY A 260 -16.57 2.38 -4.59
N GLU A 261 -17.04 1.73 -5.65
CA GLU A 261 -16.20 1.46 -6.82
C GLU A 261 -15.92 2.72 -7.63
N ASN A 262 -14.68 2.78 -8.17
CA ASN A 262 -14.29 3.75 -9.19
C ASN A 262 -15.25 3.67 -10.37
N ARG A 263 -15.60 4.83 -10.94
CA ARG A 263 -16.54 4.89 -12.05
C ARG A 263 -16.27 6.09 -12.95
N SER A 264 -16.81 6.03 -14.16
CA SER A 264 -16.71 7.12 -15.13
C SER A 264 -18.09 7.67 -15.46
N LEU A 265 -18.20 8.99 -15.55
CA LEU A 265 -19.44 9.72 -15.83
C LEU A 265 -19.23 10.72 -16.96
N CYS A 266 -20.31 11.06 -17.67
CA CYS A 266 -20.28 12.19 -18.58
C CYS A 266 -20.17 13.50 -17.78
N LYS A 267 -19.52 14.50 -18.37
CA LYS A 267 -19.39 15.83 -17.76
C LYS A 267 -20.75 16.40 -17.36
N GLY A 268 -20.92 16.65 -16.06
CA GLY A 268 -22.15 17.20 -15.50
C GLY A 268 -23.24 16.18 -15.17
N GLU A 269 -22.98 14.89 -15.34
CA GLU A 269 -23.82 13.85 -14.75
C GLU A 269 -23.61 13.73 -13.25
N GLU A 270 -24.64 13.26 -12.57
CA GLU A 270 -24.63 13.00 -11.13
C GLU A 270 -24.49 11.51 -10.82
N THR A 271 -23.86 11.20 -9.70
CA THR A 271 -23.85 9.85 -9.11
C THR A 271 -23.92 9.96 -7.60
N THR A 272 -24.34 8.88 -6.94
CA THR A 272 -24.21 8.72 -5.50
C THR A 272 -22.94 7.96 -5.14
N LEU A 273 -22.22 8.41 -4.10
CA LEU A 273 -21.06 7.71 -3.52
C LEU A 273 -21.47 6.91 -2.29
N GLY A 274 -20.58 6.04 -1.82
CA GLY A 274 -20.78 5.24 -0.61
C GLY A 274 -21.74 4.06 -0.79
N TRP A 275 -21.60 3.05 0.08
CA TRP A 275 -22.51 1.90 0.15
C TRP A 275 -23.31 1.79 1.45
N ASP A 276 -22.82 2.41 2.52
CA ASP A 276 -23.47 2.36 3.84
C ASP A 276 -24.82 3.09 3.85
N GLU A 277 -25.74 2.64 4.71
CA GLU A 277 -27.03 3.30 4.96
C GLU A 277 -27.23 3.62 6.45
N ASN A 278 -26.28 3.24 7.31
CA ASN A 278 -26.41 3.38 8.75
C ASN A 278 -26.15 4.81 9.23
N THR A 279 -27.24 5.56 9.47
CA THR A 279 -27.18 6.94 9.96
C THR A 279 -26.74 7.08 11.43
N ALA A 280 -26.46 5.99 12.15
CA ALA A 280 -25.93 6.05 13.51
C ALA A 280 -24.41 6.33 13.55
N ARG A 281 -23.72 6.19 12.41
CA ARG A 281 -22.30 6.50 12.25
C ARG A 281 -22.10 7.96 11.85
N THR A 282 -20.90 8.48 12.08
CA THR A 282 -20.50 9.81 11.60
C THR A 282 -19.70 9.66 10.32
N PHE A 283 -20.14 10.30 9.24
CA PHE A 283 -19.48 10.29 7.94
C PHE A 283 -18.81 11.64 7.70
N ASN A 284 -17.67 11.63 7.01
CA ASN A 284 -16.97 12.83 6.59
C ASN A 284 -16.29 12.58 5.23
N TRP A 285 -16.88 13.15 4.19
CA TRP A 285 -16.38 13.09 2.82
C TRP A 285 -15.52 14.32 2.50
N ASN A 286 -14.39 14.10 1.85
CA ASN A 286 -13.51 15.18 1.42
C ASN A 286 -13.05 14.98 -0.03
N VAL A 287 -12.85 16.09 -0.75
CA VAL A 287 -12.24 16.06 -2.09
C VAL A 287 -10.73 16.12 -1.95
N VAL A 288 -10.05 15.02 -2.30
CA VAL A 288 -8.59 14.90 -2.25
C VAL A 288 -7.96 15.65 -3.42
N SER A 289 -8.55 15.52 -4.62
CA SER A 289 -8.13 16.21 -5.83
C SER A 289 -9.30 16.32 -6.82
N GLY A 290 -9.26 17.31 -7.72
CA GLY A 290 -10.32 17.51 -8.71
C GLY A 290 -11.27 18.64 -8.36
N ASP A 291 -12.58 18.40 -8.44
CA ASP A 291 -13.65 19.40 -8.34
C ASP A 291 -14.25 19.47 -6.93
N SER A 292 -13.77 20.42 -6.12
CA SER A 292 -14.23 20.59 -4.74
C SER A 292 -15.68 21.07 -4.62
N ALA A 293 -16.27 21.64 -5.68
CA ALA A 293 -17.66 22.13 -5.67
C ALA A 293 -18.68 21.04 -6.05
N SER A 294 -18.21 19.83 -6.34
CA SER A 294 -19.04 18.74 -6.87
C SER A 294 -19.82 17.98 -5.82
N LEU A 295 -19.48 18.10 -4.53
CA LEU A 295 -20.05 17.34 -3.42
C LEU A 295 -21.24 18.08 -2.79
N ASP A 296 -22.40 17.42 -2.67
CA ASP A 296 -23.62 18.04 -2.14
C ASP A 296 -23.64 18.16 -0.60
N ASN A 297 -23.16 17.14 0.10
CA ASN A 297 -23.15 17.04 1.55
C ASN A 297 -22.05 16.09 2.01
N ASP A 298 -21.12 16.57 2.84
CA ASP A 298 -19.97 15.78 3.28
C ASP A 298 -20.26 14.84 4.46
N SER A 299 -21.42 14.97 5.10
CA SER A 299 -21.67 14.37 6.41
C SER A 299 -22.72 13.24 6.39
N ILE A 300 -23.13 12.81 5.19
CA ILE A 300 -24.12 11.75 4.98
C ILE A 300 -23.49 10.47 4.42
N PRO A 301 -24.08 9.29 4.68
CA PRO A 301 -23.52 8.03 4.23
C PRO A 301 -23.38 7.94 2.70
N ARG A 302 -24.35 8.54 1.98
CA ARG A 302 -24.48 8.44 0.53
C ARG A 302 -24.68 9.81 -0.12
N PRO A 303 -23.62 10.60 -0.29
CA PRO A 303 -23.72 11.91 -0.91
C PRO A 303 -23.86 11.80 -2.42
N THR A 304 -24.45 12.82 -3.02
CA THR A 304 -24.53 12.99 -4.48
C THR A 304 -23.39 13.88 -4.95
N VAL A 305 -22.72 13.48 -6.03
CA VAL A 305 -21.66 14.26 -6.65
C VAL A 305 -21.93 14.55 -8.12
N ILE A 306 -21.57 15.76 -8.56
CA ILE A 306 -21.73 16.23 -9.96
C ILE A 306 -20.40 16.81 -10.50
N PRO A 307 -19.33 16.00 -10.62
CA PRO A 307 -18.01 16.49 -10.97
C PRO A 307 -17.92 17.02 -12.41
N GLN A 308 -17.22 18.15 -12.60
CA GLN A 308 -16.92 18.72 -13.92
C GLN A 308 -15.55 18.29 -14.48
N LYS A 309 -14.71 17.68 -13.65
CA LYS A 309 -13.40 17.12 -13.95
C LYS A 309 -13.18 15.88 -13.08
N THR A 310 -12.32 14.97 -13.51
CA THR A 310 -11.96 13.76 -12.73
C THR A 310 -11.59 14.15 -11.31
N THR A 311 -12.27 13.52 -10.34
CA THR A 311 -12.23 13.89 -8.93
C THR A 311 -12.05 12.65 -8.06
N VAL A 312 -11.16 12.75 -7.07
CA VAL A 312 -10.92 11.71 -6.07
C VAL A 312 -11.54 12.15 -4.76
N TYR A 313 -12.46 11.34 -4.24
CA TYR A 313 -13.14 11.56 -2.96
C TYR A 313 -12.59 10.59 -1.92
N ALA A 314 -12.44 11.07 -0.70
CA ALA A 314 -12.10 10.28 0.47
C ALA A 314 -13.29 10.24 1.42
N LEU A 315 -13.63 9.05 1.91
CA LEU A 315 -14.59 8.83 2.98
C LEU A 315 -13.84 8.54 4.27
N TYR A 316 -14.15 9.30 5.33
CA TYR A 316 -13.77 9.00 6.69
C TYR A 316 -15.03 8.65 7.48
N VAL A 317 -15.02 7.53 8.21
CA VAL A 317 -16.14 7.13 9.06
C VAL A 317 -15.67 6.91 10.48
N VAL A 318 -16.38 7.51 11.42
CA VAL A 318 -16.24 7.18 12.85
C VAL A 318 -17.37 6.22 13.21
N ASP A 319 -17.01 4.99 13.57
CA ASP A 319 -17.98 3.98 13.97
C ASP A 319 -18.51 4.21 15.41
N GLU A 320 -19.46 3.36 15.84
CA GLU A 320 -20.05 3.43 17.18
C GLU A 320 -19.05 3.15 18.33
N TYR A 321 -17.84 2.71 17.99
CA TYR A 321 -16.71 2.45 18.89
C TYR A 321 -15.64 3.55 18.83
N VAL A 322 -15.89 4.64 18.10
CA VAL A 322 -14.99 5.79 17.93
C VAL A 322 -13.69 5.40 17.22
N GLN A 323 -13.74 4.42 16.32
CA GLN A 323 -12.64 4.11 15.41
C GLN A 323 -12.82 4.82 14.08
N GLU A 324 -11.72 5.34 13.53
CA GLU A 324 -11.67 5.97 12.23
C GLU A 324 -11.34 4.94 11.15
N HIS A 325 -12.23 4.84 10.17
CA HIS A 325 -12.07 4.02 8.97
C HIS A 325 -12.00 4.93 7.75
N PHE A 326 -11.27 4.50 6.72
CA PHE A 326 -11.00 5.31 5.54
C PHE A 326 -11.07 4.50 4.26
N ASP A 327 -11.63 5.11 3.21
CA ASP A 327 -11.61 4.58 1.84
C ASP A 327 -11.66 5.72 0.81
N THR A 328 -11.31 5.44 -0.44
CA THR A 328 -11.33 6.41 -1.54
C THR A 328 -12.07 5.90 -2.76
N VAL A 329 -12.69 6.82 -3.48
CA VAL A 329 -13.33 6.53 -4.77
C VAL A 329 -12.95 7.60 -5.79
N THR A 330 -12.62 7.15 -7.00
CA THR A 330 -12.33 8.02 -8.15
C THR A 330 -13.56 8.07 -9.07
N VAL A 331 -14.01 9.29 -9.35
CA VAL A 331 -15.00 9.55 -10.39
C VAL A 331 -14.30 10.22 -11.56
N GLU A 332 -14.11 9.46 -12.64
CA GLU A 332 -13.56 9.96 -13.89
C GLU A 332 -14.62 10.72 -14.67
N VAL A 333 -14.29 11.92 -15.15
CA VAL A 333 -15.20 12.73 -15.96
C VAL A 333 -14.79 12.67 -17.42
N ILE A 334 -15.74 12.26 -18.26
CA ILE A 334 -15.59 12.02 -19.68
C ILE A 334 -16.39 13.06 -20.48
N ASP A 335 -15.84 13.54 -21.59
CA ASP A 335 -16.58 14.36 -22.56
C ASP A 335 -17.43 13.46 -23.48
N CYS A 336 -18.68 13.24 -23.07
CA CYS A 336 -19.63 12.45 -23.85
C CYS A 336 -20.31 13.23 -24.98
N GLU A 337 -20.22 14.56 -25.01
CA GLU A 337 -20.70 15.33 -26.17
C GLU A 337 -19.76 15.14 -27.36
N ASN A 338 -18.47 14.97 -27.08
CA ASN A 338 -17.44 14.72 -28.08
C ASN A 338 -16.62 13.46 -27.76
N PRO A 339 -17.23 12.26 -27.74
CA PRO A 339 -16.58 11.04 -27.28
C PRO A 339 -15.48 10.56 -28.24
N VAL A 340 -15.44 11.11 -29.45
CA VAL A 340 -14.45 10.81 -30.49
C VAL A 340 -13.88 12.12 -30.99
N PHE A 341 -12.56 12.30 -30.86
CA PHE A 341 -11.84 13.43 -31.40
C PHE A 341 -10.84 12.98 -32.48
N VAL A 342 -10.85 13.68 -33.61
CA VAL A 342 -9.88 13.49 -34.70
C VAL A 342 -9.26 14.85 -35.00
N PRO A 343 -7.93 15.01 -34.88
CA PRO A 343 -7.26 16.24 -35.30
C PRO A 343 -7.59 16.60 -36.75
N ASN A 344 -7.71 17.90 -37.04
CA ASN A 344 -8.03 18.40 -38.39
C ASN A 344 -6.78 18.72 -39.23
N ILE A 345 -5.58 18.57 -38.68
CA ILE A 345 -4.29 18.76 -39.35
C ILE A 345 -3.23 17.87 -38.70
N PHE A 346 -2.31 17.35 -39.50
CA PHE A 346 -1.13 16.63 -39.05
C PHE A 346 0.02 16.79 -40.04
N SER A 347 1.26 16.58 -39.57
CA SER A 347 2.49 16.88 -40.30
C SER A 347 3.45 15.69 -40.24
N PRO A 348 3.33 14.69 -41.14
CA PRO A 348 4.24 13.54 -41.19
C PRO A 348 5.61 13.97 -41.75
N ASN A 349 6.43 14.59 -40.90
CA ASN A 349 7.75 15.15 -41.20
C ASN A 349 8.87 14.52 -40.35
N ASN A 350 8.53 13.56 -39.47
CA ASN A 350 9.40 12.84 -38.55
C ASN A 350 10.07 13.73 -37.49
N ASP A 351 9.40 14.79 -37.03
CA ASP A 351 9.88 15.62 -35.91
C ASP A 351 9.38 15.14 -34.52
N GLY A 352 8.58 14.06 -34.49
CA GLY A 352 7.98 13.49 -33.30
C GLY A 352 6.67 14.16 -32.87
N GLN A 353 6.20 15.19 -33.58
CA GLN A 353 5.02 15.98 -33.24
C GLN A 353 3.98 15.93 -34.36
N ASN A 354 2.82 15.34 -34.06
CA ASN A 354 1.71 15.20 -35.02
C ASN A 354 2.11 14.47 -36.33
N ASP A 355 3.05 13.53 -36.25
CA ASP A 355 3.47 12.70 -37.40
C ASP A 355 2.40 11.68 -37.81
N VAL A 356 1.55 11.27 -36.86
CA VAL A 356 0.52 10.26 -37.06
C VAL A 356 -0.85 10.84 -36.72
N LEU A 357 -1.79 10.70 -37.64
CA LEU A 357 -3.20 10.99 -37.43
C LEU A 357 -3.91 9.77 -36.84
N TYR A 358 -4.44 9.87 -35.64
CA TYR A 358 -5.19 8.79 -34.99
C TYR A 358 -6.41 9.33 -34.25
N VAL A 359 -7.35 8.44 -33.97
CA VAL A 359 -8.56 8.76 -33.20
C VAL A 359 -8.19 8.86 -31.72
N ARG A 360 -8.59 9.97 -31.07
CA ARG A 360 -8.39 10.20 -29.64
C ARG A 360 -9.72 10.06 -28.91
N SER A 361 -9.75 9.24 -27.87
CA SER A 361 -10.91 9.05 -27.01
C SER A 361 -10.48 8.44 -25.67
N SER A 362 -11.24 8.72 -24.60
CA SER A 362 -11.25 7.97 -23.34
C SER A 362 -12.53 7.15 -23.15
N TYR A 363 -13.46 7.18 -24.11
CA TYR A 363 -14.81 6.59 -24.02
C TYR A 363 -15.09 5.53 -25.09
N VAL A 364 -14.14 5.28 -26.00
CA VAL A 364 -14.28 4.28 -27.06
C VAL A 364 -13.78 2.92 -26.56
N GLN A 365 -14.67 1.93 -26.56
CA GLN A 365 -14.38 0.53 -26.28
C GLN A 365 -13.79 -0.18 -27.50
N GLU A 366 -14.33 0.11 -28.69
CA GLU A 366 -13.93 -0.55 -29.93
C GLU A 366 -13.96 0.47 -31.08
N LEU A 367 -12.90 0.51 -31.88
CA LEU A 367 -12.88 1.27 -33.12
C LEU A 367 -13.23 0.33 -34.28
N THR A 368 -14.51 0.28 -34.67
CA THR A 368 -14.99 -0.65 -35.70
C THR A 368 -14.53 -0.22 -37.10
N ALA A 369 -14.38 1.08 -37.33
CA ALA A 369 -13.76 1.61 -38.54
C ALA A 369 -13.10 2.96 -38.31
N PHE A 370 -11.85 3.10 -38.75
CA PHE A 370 -11.21 4.39 -39.01
C PHE A 370 -10.64 4.37 -40.41
N ARG A 371 -11.20 5.19 -41.30
CA ARG A 371 -10.87 5.20 -42.74
C ARG A 371 -10.58 6.60 -43.22
N ILE A 372 -9.60 6.73 -44.11
CA ILE A 372 -9.24 7.99 -44.75
C ILE A 372 -9.43 7.85 -46.26
N PHE A 373 -10.02 8.87 -46.88
CA PHE A 373 -10.30 8.93 -48.31
C PHE A 373 -9.64 10.16 -48.93
N ASN A 374 -9.14 10.02 -50.15
CA ASN A 374 -8.68 11.14 -50.94
C ASN A 374 -9.86 11.91 -51.59
N ARG A 375 -9.56 13.00 -52.30
CA ARG A 375 -10.56 13.85 -52.98
C ARG A 375 -11.45 13.14 -54.01
N TRP A 376 -11.06 11.95 -54.45
CA TRP A 376 -11.80 11.13 -55.43
C TRP A 376 -12.67 10.06 -54.76
N GLY A 377 -12.66 10.00 -53.42
CA GLY A 377 -13.37 8.98 -52.66
C GLY A 377 -12.66 7.63 -52.58
N GLU A 378 -11.41 7.55 -53.02
CA GLU A 378 -10.59 6.33 -52.89
C GLU A 378 -10.03 6.24 -51.46
N GLU A 379 -10.21 5.08 -50.82
CA GLU A 379 -9.66 4.78 -49.49
C GLU A 379 -8.13 4.68 -49.57
N VAL A 380 -7.45 5.48 -48.75
CA VAL A 380 -5.97 5.52 -48.67
C VAL A 380 -5.44 4.91 -47.37
N PHE A 381 -6.30 4.77 -46.37
CA PHE A 381 -5.98 4.15 -45.09
C PHE A 381 -7.25 3.55 -44.48
N SER A 382 -7.13 2.40 -43.84
CA SER A 382 -8.16 1.85 -42.97
C SER A 382 -7.56 1.08 -41.80
N CYS A 383 -8.21 1.20 -40.64
CA CYS A 383 -7.84 0.51 -39.42
C CYS A 383 -9.07 0.22 -38.55
N ARG A 384 -8.94 -0.77 -37.67
CA ARG A 384 -9.91 -1.14 -36.63
C ARG A 384 -9.15 -1.65 -35.40
N THR A 385 -9.74 -1.51 -34.22
CA THR A 385 -9.21 -2.07 -32.96
C THR A 385 -10.29 -2.88 -32.27
N SER A 386 -9.89 -3.93 -31.55
CA SER A 386 -10.79 -4.72 -30.68
C SER A 386 -10.55 -4.45 -29.19
N THR A 387 -9.73 -3.45 -28.88
CA THR A 387 -9.37 -3.03 -27.52
C THR A 387 -9.72 -1.56 -27.33
N PRO A 388 -10.00 -1.13 -26.09
CA PRO A 388 -10.28 0.27 -25.78
C PRO A 388 -9.16 1.19 -26.27
N LEU A 389 -9.54 2.33 -26.84
CA LEU A 389 -8.55 3.33 -27.28
C LEU A 389 -8.03 4.10 -26.06
N SER A 390 -6.72 4.28 -26.00
CA SER A 390 -6.08 5.28 -25.13
C SER A 390 -5.72 6.51 -25.94
N VAL A 391 -5.75 7.69 -25.32
CA VAL A 391 -5.27 8.97 -25.91
C VAL A 391 -3.80 8.92 -26.38
N THR A 392 -3.03 7.93 -25.93
CA THR A 392 -1.63 7.68 -26.30
C THR A 392 -1.42 6.55 -27.32
N SER A 393 -2.48 5.89 -27.78
CA SER A 393 -2.35 4.72 -28.68
C SER A 393 -2.16 5.13 -30.15
N PHE A 394 -0.96 4.91 -30.69
CA PHE A 394 -0.62 5.17 -32.11
C PHE A 394 -0.84 3.95 -33.02
N GLU A 395 -1.13 2.78 -32.44
CA GLU A 395 -1.21 1.49 -33.15
C GLU A 395 -2.24 1.48 -34.30
N CYS A 396 -3.24 2.37 -34.22
CA CYS A 396 -4.29 2.53 -35.22
C CYS A 396 -4.33 3.98 -35.74
N GLY A 397 -3.26 4.39 -36.43
CA GLY A 397 -3.09 5.74 -36.95
C GLY A 397 -2.52 5.78 -38.38
N TRP A 398 -2.81 6.86 -39.08
CA TRP A 398 -2.32 7.13 -40.43
C TRP A 398 -1.10 8.04 -40.39
N ASP A 399 0.02 7.55 -40.89
CA ASP A 399 1.32 8.24 -40.99
C ASP A 399 1.47 9.10 -42.25
N GLY A 400 0.39 9.30 -43.02
CA GLY A 400 0.43 10.06 -44.26
C GLY A 400 1.03 9.30 -45.45
N THR A 401 1.12 7.96 -45.39
CA THR A 401 1.50 7.12 -46.54
C THR A 401 0.28 6.48 -47.21
N CYS A 402 0.37 6.18 -48.50
CA CYS A 402 -0.63 5.42 -49.24
C CYS A 402 0.11 4.39 -50.12
N ARG A 403 -0.15 3.10 -49.88
CA ARG A 403 0.51 1.98 -50.58
C ARG A 403 2.06 2.05 -50.53
N GLY A 404 2.60 2.49 -49.40
CA GLY A 404 4.04 2.60 -49.16
C GLY A 404 4.69 3.90 -49.67
N GLU A 405 3.94 4.75 -50.36
CA GLU A 405 4.45 6.04 -50.87
C GLU A 405 3.87 7.22 -50.08
N PRO A 406 4.60 8.34 -49.92
CA PRO A 406 4.08 9.53 -49.26
C PRO A 406 2.83 10.08 -49.98
N ALA A 407 1.73 10.23 -49.24
CA ALA A 407 0.50 10.80 -49.79
C ALA A 407 0.68 12.30 -50.12
N PRO A 408 0.03 12.86 -51.15
CA PRO A 408 0.12 14.29 -51.46
C PRO A 408 -0.35 15.20 -50.32
N GLN A 409 0.22 16.40 -50.20
CA GLN A 409 -0.34 17.47 -49.36
C GLN A 409 -1.70 17.87 -49.91
N ALA A 410 -2.75 17.64 -49.14
CA ALA A 410 -4.13 17.87 -49.53
C ALA A 410 -5.05 17.80 -48.31
N VAL A 411 -6.33 18.11 -48.54
CA VAL A 411 -7.41 17.80 -47.61
C VAL A 411 -7.92 16.39 -47.92
N TYR A 412 -7.99 15.55 -46.91
CA TYR A 412 -8.56 14.20 -46.93
C TYR A 412 -9.83 14.17 -46.10
N THR A 413 -10.72 13.23 -46.40
CA THR A 413 -11.94 13.00 -45.62
C THR A 413 -11.75 11.76 -44.76
N TYR A 414 -12.15 11.82 -43.49
CA TYR A 414 -12.15 10.66 -42.62
C TYR A 414 -13.56 10.17 -42.32
N TYR A 415 -13.67 8.87 -42.07
CA TYR A 415 -14.84 8.20 -41.52
C TYR A 415 -14.40 7.42 -40.28
N VAL A 416 -15.04 7.71 -39.15
CA VAL A 416 -14.86 6.97 -37.90
C VAL A 416 -16.20 6.37 -37.50
N GLU A 417 -16.17 5.10 -37.12
CA GLU A 417 -17.24 4.38 -36.46
C GLU A 417 -16.64 3.67 -35.24
N ALA A 418 -17.27 3.86 -34.08
CA ALA A 418 -16.77 3.35 -32.81
C ALA A 418 -17.91 2.93 -31.89
N VAL A 419 -17.68 1.89 -31.12
CA VAL A 419 -18.54 1.47 -30.00
C VAL A 419 -17.99 2.12 -28.73
N LEU A 420 -18.85 2.85 -28.03
CA LEU A 420 -18.54 3.52 -26.77
C LEU A 420 -18.64 2.54 -25.59
N LEU A 421 -18.09 2.91 -24.43
CA LEU A 421 -18.14 2.09 -23.21
C LEU A 421 -19.58 1.83 -22.71
N ASN A 422 -20.56 2.66 -23.09
CA ASN A 422 -21.99 2.43 -22.81
C ASN A 422 -22.67 1.51 -23.85
N GLY A 423 -21.93 1.00 -24.83
CA GLY A 423 -22.43 0.15 -25.91
C GLY A 423 -23.05 0.90 -27.10
N GLU A 424 -23.18 2.22 -27.04
CA GLU A 424 -23.68 3.01 -28.16
C GLU A 424 -22.66 3.08 -29.30
N THR A 425 -23.14 3.16 -30.53
CA THR A 425 -22.29 3.34 -31.71
C THR A 425 -22.31 4.80 -32.14
N VAL A 426 -21.13 5.40 -32.31
CA VAL A 426 -20.98 6.76 -32.83
C VAL A 426 -20.31 6.74 -34.20
N VAL A 427 -20.80 7.62 -35.08
CA VAL A 427 -20.21 7.86 -36.39
C VAL A 427 -19.75 9.30 -36.47
N LYS A 428 -18.47 9.51 -36.78
CA LYS A 428 -17.89 10.84 -37.00
C LYS A 428 -17.28 10.94 -38.38
N ARG A 429 -17.57 12.03 -39.06
CA ARG A 429 -17.05 12.34 -40.40
C ARG A 429 -16.51 13.76 -40.39
N GLY A 430 -15.43 13.96 -41.10
CA GLY A 430 -14.82 15.27 -41.19
C GLY A 430 -13.67 15.27 -42.16
N ASN A 431 -12.90 16.35 -42.11
CA ASN A 431 -11.75 16.54 -42.96
C ASN A 431 -10.49 16.69 -42.12
N VAL A 432 -9.38 16.27 -42.70
CA VAL A 432 -8.04 16.44 -42.15
C VAL A 432 -7.12 16.96 -43.23
N THR A 433 -6.25 17.91 -42.88
CA THR A 433 -5.24 18.46 -43.79
C THR A 433 -3.90 17.79 -43.52
N LEU A 434 -3.28 17.23 -44.56
CA LEU A 434 -1.90 16.76 -44.50
C LEU A 434 -0.98 17.89 -44.98
N VAL A 435 -0.06 18.31 -44.12
CA VAL A 435 0.99 19.30 -44.44
C VAL A 435 2.39 18.69 -44.20
N ARG A 436 3.43 19.28 -44.77
CA ARG A 436 4.84 18.88 -44.60
C ARG A 436 5.72 20.12 -44.63
#